data_AF-A0A3C0M7G0-F1
#
_entry.id   AF-A0A3C0M7G0-F1
#
_cell.length_a   1.000
_cell.length_b   1.000
_cell.length_c   1.000
_cell.angle_alpha   90.00
_cell.angle_beta   90.00
_cell.angle_gamma   90.00
#
_symmetry.space_group_name_H-M   'P 1'
#
loop_
_entity.id
_entity.type
_entity.pdbx_description
1 polymer ?
#
loop_
_entity_poly.entity_id
_entity_poly.type
_entity_poly.pdbx_seq_one_letter_code
_entity_poly.pdbx_strand_id
1 'polypeptide(L)' 'PGARTLLRVQVAEGDRPVTDDLVERLMGKKPELRFQFIQENAQFAKELDV' A
#
# COMPACT_ATOMS: atom_id res chain seq x y z
N PRO A 1 11.81 -0.58 -24.76
CA PRO A 1 10.57 -0.13 -25.44
C PRO A 1 10.22 -1.11 -26.57
N GLY A 2 9.09 -1.83 -26.50
CA GLY A 2 8.73 -2.80 -27.54
C GLY A 2 7.87 -3.98 -27.08
N ALA A 3 7.92 -4.35 -25.79
CA ALA A 3 7.11 -5.47 -25.25
C ALA A 3 6.72 -5.31 -23.77
N ARG A 4 6.93 -4.13 -23.17
CA ARG A 4 6.64 -3.91 -21.74
C ARG A 4 5.29 -3.23 -21.56
N THR A 5 4.50 -3.73 -20.61
CA THR A 5 3.31 -3.04 -20.08
C THR A 5 3.76 -2.12 -18.96
N LEU A 6 3.36 -0.85 -19.01
CA LEU A 6 3.67 0.14 -17.98
C LEU A 6 2.40 0.49 -17.22
N LEU A 7 2.49 0.54 -15.90
CA LEU A 7 1.46 1.10 -15.03
C LEU A 7 1.86 2.53 -14.65
N ARG A 8 0.88 3.43 -14.61
CA ARG A 8 1.07 4.80 -14.13
C ARG A 8 0.59 4.88 -12.70
N VAL A 9 1.49 5.23 -11.78
CA VAL A 9 1.14 5.49 -10.38
C VAL A 9 0.37 6.82 -10.30
N GLN A 10 -0.79 6.79 -9.64
CA GLN A 10 -1.61 7.96 -9.36
C GLN A 10 -2.10 7.88 -7.92
N VAL A 11 -2.18 9.03 -7.26
CA VAL A 11 -2.87 9.20 -5.97
C VAL A 11 -4.14 9.97 -6.27
N ALA A 12 -5.28 9.43 -5.87
CA ALA A 12 -6.57 10.08 -6.10
C ALA A 12 -6.68 11.40 -5.33
N GLU A 13 -7.50 12.31 -5.85
CA GLU A 13 -7.73 13.61 -5.21
C GLU A 13 -8.41 13.41 -3.85
N GLY A 14 -7.85 14.01 -2.80
CA GLY A 14 -8.33 13.84 -1.42
C GLY A 14 -7.67 12.70 -0.63
N ASP A 15 -7.06 11.70 -1.30
CA ASP A 15 -6.48 10.53 -0.64
C ASP A 15 -5.04 10.71 -0.18
N ARG A 16 -4.44 11.88 -0.47
CA ARG A 16 -3.03 12.13 -0.14
C ARG A 16 -2.71 12.01 1.36
N PRO A 17 -3.50 12.59 2.28
CA PRO A 17 -3.24 12.44 3.71
C PRO A 17 -3.33 10.99 4.18
N VAL A 18 -4.28 10.21 3.63
CA VAL A 18 -4.45 8.79 3.95
C VAL A 18 -3.28 7.96 3.40
N THR A 19 -2.82 8.30 2.19
CA THR A 19 -1.66 7.66 1.57
C THR A 19 -0.40 7.91 2.39
N ASP A 20 -0.19 9.14 2.87
CA ASP A 20 0.96 9.49 3.68
C ASP A 20 0.97 8.74 5.03
N ASP A 21 -0.19 8.61 5.70
CA ASP A 21 -0.34 7.80 6.92
C ASP A 21 -0.01 6.32 6.66
N LEU A 22 -0.52 5.76 5.56
CA LEU A 22 -0.28 4.37 5.19
C LEU A 22 1.21 4.12 4.93
N VAL A 23 1.88 5.05 4.25
CA VAL A 23 3.32 4.99 4.02
C VAL A 23 4.09 5.02 5.34
N GLU A 24 3.73 5.87 6.30
CA GLU A 24 4.40 5.90 7.61
C GLU A 24 4.18 4.61 8.41
N ARG A 25 2.96 4.06 8.42
CA ARG A 25 2.67 2.79 9.11
C ARG A 25 3.46 1.62 8.53
N LEU A 26 3.66 1.60 7.21
CA LEU A 26 4.37 0.54 6.51
C LEU A 26 5.88 0.74 6.46
N MET A 27 6.37 1.96 6.30
CA MET A 27 7.78 2.26 5.99
C MET A 27 8.48 3.11 7.04
N GLY A 28 7.75 3.59 8.05
CA GLY A 28 8.28 4.37 9.16
C GLY A 28 9.18 3.57 10.10
N LYS A 29 9.63 4.25 11.16
CA LYS A 29 10.62 3.69 12.12
C LYS A 29 10.02 2.77 13.18
N LYS A 30 8.70 2.73 13.32
CA LYS A 30 7.99 1.95 14.35
C LYS A 30 7.57 0.58 13.80
N PRO A 31 8.31 -0.51 14.08
CA PRO A 31 8.00 -1.82 13.55
C PRO A 31 6.67 -2.40 14.06
N GLU A 32 6.18 -1.93 15.21
CA GLU A 32 4.91 -2.38 15.80
C GLU A 32 3.71 -2.02 14.92
N LEU A 33 3.73 -0.83 14.31
CA LEU A 33 2.67 -0.38 13.40
C LEU A 33 2.62 -1.22 12.12
N ARG A 34 3.81 -1.55 11.58
CA ARG A 34 3.94 -2.45 10.43
C ARG A 34 3.42 -3.84 10.76
N PHE A 35 3.80 -4.38 11.91
CA PHE A 35 3.37 -5.70 12.36
C PHE A 35 1.83 -5.77 12.48
N GLN A 36 1.23 -4.79 13.15
CA GLN A 36 -0.23 -4.70 13.28
C GLN A 36 -0.91 -4.65 11.91
N PHE A 37 -0.46 -3.78 11.00
CA PHE A 37 -1.04 -3.65 9.67
C PHE A 37 -0.99 -4.97 8.88
N ILE A 38 0.15 -5.67 8.90
CA ILE A 38 0.31 -6.95 8.20
C ILE A 38 -0.64 -7.99 8.80
N GLN A 39 -0.73 -8.10 10.13
CA GLN A 39 -1.59 -9.08 10.78
C GLN A 39 -3.08 -8.87 10.46
N GLU A 40 -3.53 -7.62 10.39
CA GLU A 40 -4.93 -7.27 10.08
C GLU A 40 -5.30 -7.56 8.62
N ASN A 41 -4.38 -7.36 7.67
CA ASN A 41 -4.70 -7.35 6.24
C ASN A 41 -4.21 -8.59 5.45
N ALA A 42 -3.17 -9.30 5.92
CA ALA A 42 -2.50 -10.32 5.12
C ALA A 42 -3.40 -11.49 4.71
N GLN A 43 -4.39 -11.85 5.54
CA GLN A 43 -5.32 -12.94 5.23
C GLN A 43 -6.23 -12.61 4.03
N PHE A 44 -6.51 -11.33 3.79
CA PHE A 44 -7.40 -10.85 2.72
C PHE A 44 -6.65 -10.52 1.43
N ALA A 45 -5.32 -10.48 1.45
CA ALA A 45 -4.51 -10.08 0.30
C ALA A 45 -4.72 -10.97 -0.95
N LYS A 46 -5.11 -12.23 -0.76
CA LYS A 46 -5.38 -13.17 -1.86
C LYS A 46 -6.69 -12.88 -2.61
N GLU A 47 -7.58 -12.09 -2.02
CA GLU A 47 -8.88 -11.75 -2.60
C GLU A 47 -8.83 -10.48 -3.46
N LEU A 48 -7.70 -9.76 -3.49
CA LEU A 48 -7.59 -8.45 -4.16
C LEU A 48 -7.35 -8.53 -5.67
N ASP A 49 -6.87 -9.66 -6.19
CA ASP A 49 -6.55 -9.88 -7.61
C ASP A 49 -7.68 -10.60 -8.39
N VAL A 50 -8.89 -10.69 -7.81
CA VAL A 50 -10.08 -11.38 -8.39
C VAL A 50 -10.99 -10.40 -9.12
#